data_AF-A0AAD1LSX7-F1
#
_entry.id   AF-A0AAD1LSX7-F1
#
_cell.length_a   1.000
_cell.length_b   1.000
_cell.length_c   1.000
_cell.angle_alpha   90.00
_cell.angle_beta   90.00
_cell.angle_gamma   90.00
#
_symmetry.space_group_name_H-M   'P 1'
#
loop_
_entity.id
_entity.type
_entity.pdbx_description
1 polymer ?
#
loop_
_entity_poly.entity_id
_entity_poly.type
_entity_poly.pdbx_seq_one_letter_code
_entity_poly.pdbx_strand_id
1 'polypeptide(L)'
;MRKGSIRICDIVLFVNGIPFVVIECKSPIEPLDQAISQHICNQKSDEIPHLFHYAQLLIAINKNEAKYATVGSSDKYWSIGREEGEKNKISILYVI
;
A
#
# COMPACT_ATOMS: atom_id res chain seq x y z
N MET A 1 -2.83 -18.00 -10.32
CA MET A 1 -3.75 -17.40 -9.33
C MET A 1 -5.09 -18.13 -9.40
N ARG A 2 -5.73 -18.46 -8.26
CA ARG A 2 -7.00 -19.24 -8.27
C ARG A 2 -8.19 -18.31 -8.45
N LYS A 3 -9.04 -18.59 -9.43
CA LYS A 3 -10.30 -17.89 -9.66
C LYS A 3 -11.24 -18.19 -8.47
N GLY A 4 -11.76 -17.16 -7.80
CA GLY A 4 -12.71 -17.30 -6.68
C GLY A 4 -12.13 -17.15 -5.26
N SER A 5 -10.86 -16.78 -5.10
CA SER A 5 -10.31 -16.43 -3.78
C SER A 5 -10.60 -14.97 -3.41
N ILE A 6 -11.09 -14.74 -2.19
CA ILE A 6 -11.30 -13.39 -1.62
C ILE A 6 -9.95 -12.67 -1.56
N ARG A 7 -9.91 -11.40 -1.99
CA ARG A 7 -8.73 -10.53 -1.87
C ARG A 7 -8.85 -9.67 -0.63
N ILE A 8 -7.76 -9.62 0.13
CA ILE A 8 -7.67 -8.85 1.37
C ILE A 8 -6.32 -8.17 1.34
N CYS A 9 -6.32 -6.84 1.47
CA CYS A 9 -5.11 -6.08 1.71
C CYS A 9 -4.69 -6.21 3.17
N ASP A 10 -3.39 -6.10 3.45
CA ASP A 10 -2.88 -6.35 4.81
C ASP A 10 -3.44 -5.36 5.83
N ILE A 11 -3.44 -4.06 5.52
CA ILE A 11 -3.97 -3.01 6.42
C ILE A 11 -4.74 -1.97 5.61
N VAL A 12 -5.89 -1.55 6.14
CA VAL A 12 -6.69 -0.44 5.62
C VAL A 12 -6.95 0.56 6.74
N LEU A 13 -6.58 1.82 6.53
CA LEU A 13 -6.82 2.91 7.48
C LEU A 13 -8.06 3.69 7.06
N PHE A 14 -8.96 3.89 8.02
CA PHE A 14 -10.22 4.59 7.82
C PHE A 14 -10.16 6.00 8.41
N VAL A 15 -10.73 6.96 7.68
CA VAL A 15 -11.01 8.31 8.19
C VAL A 15 -12.52 8.48 8.18
N ASN A 16 -13.14 8.57 9.37
CA ASN A 16 -14.60 8.66 9.53
C ASN A 16 -15.39 7.57 8.77
N GLY A 17 -14.85 6.34 8.73
CA GLY A 17 -15.48 5.21 8.03
C GLY A 17 -15.20 5.13 6.52
N ILE A 18 -14.42 6.06 5.95
CA ILE A 18 -13.97 6.02 4.55
C ILE A 18 -12.59 5.34 4.48
N PRO A 19 -12.38 4.30 3.65
CA PRO A 19 -11.06 3.68 3.51
C PRO A 19 -10.14 4.63 2.75
N PHE A 20 -9.21 5.26 3.47
CA PHE A 20 -8.40 6.37 2.96
C PHE A 20 -6.97 5.94 2.59
N VAL A 21 -6.41 4.98 3.34
CA VAL A 21 -5.06 4.44 3.08
C VAL A 21 -5.12 2.92 2.99
N VAL A 22 -4.45 2.35 1.99
CA VAL A 22 -4.23 0.89 1.87
C VAL A 22 -2.74 0.61 1.97
N ILE A 23 -2.37 -0.33 2.82
CA ILE A 23 -0.98 -0.72 3.05
C ILE A 23 -0.81 -2.20 2.72
N GLU A 24 0.19 -2.50 1.90
CA GLU A 24 0.64 -3.86 1.59
C GLU A 24 2.03 -4.07 2.19
N CYS A 25 2.16 -5.14 2.97
CA CYS A 25 3.34 -5.47 3.75
C CYS A 25 4.09 -6.64 3.11
N LYS A 26 5.41 -6.57 3.15
CA LYS A 26 6.29 -7.65 2.73
C LYS A 26 7.27 -8.06 3.81
N SER A 27 7.69 -9.31 3.73
CA SER A 27 8.78 -9.82 4.54
C SER A 27 10.04 -8.95 4.35
N PRO A 28 10.91 -8.80 5.37
CA PRO A 28 12.14 -8.00 5.25
C PRO A 28 13.06 -8.38 4.09
N ILE A 29 12.95 -9.61 3.59
CA ILE A 29 13.76 -10.15 2.48
C ILE A 29 13.09 -10.02 1.12
N GLU A 30 11.81 -9.69 1.07
CA GLU A 30 11.06 -9.57 -0.18
C GLU A 30 11.13 -8.14 -0.73
N PRO A 31 11.27 -7.99 -2.07
CA PRO A 31 11.31 -6.68 -2.70
C PRO A 31 9.92 -6.02 -2.64
N LEU A 32 9.91 -4.69 -2.42
CA LEU A 32 8.68 -3.89 -2.40
C LEU A 32 7.89 -3.96 -3.71
N ASP A 33 8.54 -4.26 -4.82
CA ASP A 33 7.90 -4.34 -6.14
C ASP A 33 6.78 -5.39 -6.19
N GLN A 34 6.84 -6.41 -5.32
CA GLN A 34 5.74 -7.36 -5.16
C GLN A 34 4.51 -6.71 -4.52
N ALA A 35 4.69 -5.91 -3.46
CA ALA A 35 3.59 -5.17 -2.84
C ALA A 35 3.00 -4.11 -3.79
N ILE A 36 3.85 -3.42 -4.54
CA ILE A 36 3.41 -2.47 -5.59
C ILE A 36 2.61 -3.20 -6.67
N SER A 37 3.09 -4.36 -7.12
CA SER A 37 2.38 -5.18 -8.11
C SER A 37 1.02 -5.66 -7.59
N GLN A 38 0.92 -5.99 -6.30
CA GLN A 38 -0.36 -6.32 -5.67
C GLN A 38 -1.31 -5.12 -5.63
N HIS A 39 -0.83 -3.93 -5.24
CA HIS A 39 -1.62 -2.69 -5.32
C HIS A 39 -2.17 -2.43 -6.71
N ILE A 40 -1.34 -2.57 -7.75
CA ILE A 40 -1.75 -2.36 -9.15
C ILE A 40 -2.74 -3.46 -9.59
N CYS A 41 -2.51 -4.70 -9.19
CA CYS A 41 -3.39 -5.82 -9.54
C CYS A 41 -4.76 -5.66 -8.88
N ASN A 42 -4.81 -5.34 -7.59
CA ASN A 42 -6.04 -5.24 -6.81
C ASN A 42 -7.00 -4.15 -7.32
N GLN A 43 -6.49 -3.18 -8.08
CA GLN A 43 -7.28 -2.13 -8.73
C GLN A 43 -7.97 -2.57 -10.04
N LYS A 44 -7.64 -3.76 -10.57
CA LYS A 44 -8.23 -4.25 -11.82
C LYS A 44 -9.68 -4.68 -11.61
N SER A 45 -10.44 -4.68 -12.72
CA SER A 45 -11.87 -4.99 -12.71
C SER A 45 -12.21 -6.41 -12.24
N ASP A 46 -11.28 -7.34 -12.33
CA ASP A 46 -11.40 -8.73 -11.89
C ASP A 46 -10.94 -8.97 -10.43
N GLU A 47 -10.54 -7.91 -9.72
CA GLU A 47 -10.03 -7.98 -8.34
C GLU A 47 -10.95 -7.23 -7.34
N ILE A 48 -10.45 -6.22 -6.60
CA ILE A 48 -11.21 -5.48 -5.57
C ILE A 48 -11.19 -3.95 -5.81
N PRO A 49 -11.58 -3.49 -7.01
CA PRO A 49 -11.44 -2.08 -7.41
C PRO A 49 -12.25 -1.12 -6.52
N HIS A 50 -13.36 -1.60 -5.94
CA HIS A 50 -14.24 -0.80 -5.08
C HIS A 50 -13.55 -0.25 -3.84
N LEU A 51 -12.56 -0.96 -3.27
CA LEU A 51 -11.77 -0.45 -2.13
C LEU A 51 -10.95 0.78 -2.55
N PHE A 52 -10.40 0.75 -3.76
CA PHE A 52 -9.50 1.77 -4.29
C PHE A 52 -10.25 2.99 -4.84
N HIS A 53 -11.57 2.96 -4.98
CA HIS A 53 -12.35 4.15 -5.35
C HIS A 53 -12.25 5.27 -4.30
N TYR A 54 -12.06 4.92 -3.03
CA TYR A 54 -12.01 5.88 -1.93
C TYR A 54 -10.60 6.11 -1.40
N ALA A 55 -9.73 5.09 -1.51
CA ALA A 55 -8.35 5.22 -1.08
C ALA A 55 -7.67 6.38 -1.81
N GLN A 56 -6.99 7.23 -1.06
CA GLN A 56 -6.22 8.34 -1.61
C GLN A 56 -4.72 8.02 -1.62
N LEU A 57 -4.27 7.22 -0.65
CA LEU A 57 -2.87 6.88 -0.44
C LEU A 57 -2.68 5.36 -0.44
N LEU A 58 -1.69 4.90 -1.20
CA LEU A 58 -1.23 3.51 -1.22
C LEU A 58 0.18 3.44 -0.65
N ILE A 59 0.44 2.48 0.22
CA ILE A 59 1.75 2.28 0.84
C ILE A 59 2.19 0.83 0.61
N ALA A 60 3.41 0.66 0.14
CA ALA A 60 4.11 -0.62 0.05
C ALA A 60 5.26 -0.58 1.04
N ILE A 61 5.31 -1.50 2.00
CA ILE A 61 6.28 -1.46 3.10
C ILE A 61 6.89 -2.83 3.39
N ASN A 62 8.17 -2.82 3.75
CA ASN A 62 8.84 -3.92 4.43
C ASN A 62 9.64 -3.34 5.61
N LYS A 63 10.42 -4.16 6.31
CA LYS A 63 11.20 -3.69 7.47
C LYS A 63 12.23 -2.59 7.13
N ASN A 64 12.71 -2.55 5.88
CA ASN A 64 13.86 -1.74 5.49
C ASN A 64 13.46 -0.45 4.77
N GLU A 65 12.36 -0.48 4.03
CA GLU A 65 11.92 0.61 3.17
C GLU A 65 10.39 0.68 3.07
N ALA A 66 9.90 1.88 2.77
CA ALA A 66 8.53 2.14 2.41
C ALA A 66 8.48 2.98 1.13
N LYS A 67 7.54 2.66 0.24
CA LYS A 67 7.19 3.46 -0.92
C LYS A 67 5.70 3.81 -0.86
N TYR A 68 5.34 4.95 -1.42
CA TYR A 68 3.95 5.40 -1.48
C TYR A 68 3.59 5.96 -2.85
N ALA A 69 2.30 5.91 -3.16
CA ALA A 69 1.71 6.47 -4.37
C ALA A 69 0.22 6.78 -4.16
N THR A 70 -0.41 7.36 -5.18
CA THR A 70 -1.87 7.52 -5.23
C THR A 70 -2.50 6.38 -6.03
N VAL A 71 -3.81 6.20 -5.89
CA VAL A 71 -4.57 5.25 -6.72
C VAL A 71 -4.38 5.56 -8.21
N GLY A 72 -4.26 4.53 -9.03
CA GLY A 72 -4.01 4.62 -10.47
C GLY A 72 -2.57 4.91 -10.88
N SER A 73 -1.66 5.20 -9.94
CA SER A 73 -0.25 5.40 -10.25
C SER A 73 0.42 4.11 -10.74
N SER A 74 1.09 4.19 -11.90
CA SER A 74 1.98 3.13 -12.37
C SER A 74 3.23 3.03 -11.49
N ASP A 75 3.88 1.86 -11.51
CA ASP A 75 5.12 1.53 -10.78
C ASP A 75 6.18 2.65 -10.72
N LYS A 76 6.50 3.29 -11.84
CA LYS A 76 7.51 4.36 -11.94
C LYS A 76 7.19 5.63 -11.17
N TYR A 77 5.94 5.83 -10.74
CA TYR A 77 5.50 7.00 -9.98
C TYR A 77 5.44 6.73 -8.47
N TRP A 78 5.82 5.54 -8.01
CA TRP A 78 5.95 5.25 -6.59
C TRP A 78 7.19 5.92 -6.03
N SER A 79 6.98 6.73 -4.98
CA SER A 79 8.03 7.52 -4.35
C SER A 79 8.53 6.84 -3.08
N ILE A 80 9.83 6.96 -2.82
CA ILE A 80 10.44 6.46 -1.57
C ILE A 80 9.98 7.36 -0.42
N GLY A 81 9.48 6.75 0.65
CA GLY A 81 9.27 7.43 1.93
C GLY A 81 10.61 7.94 2.45
N ARG A 82 10.81 9.25 2.41
CA ARG A 82 11.97 9.91 3.01
C ARG A 82 11.45 10.82 4.12
N GLU A 83 11.89 10.60 5.35
CA GLU A 83 11.75 11.58 6.41
C GLU A 83 12.85 12.64 6.23
N GLU A 84 12.49 13.92 6.27
CA GLU A 84 13.47 15.00 6.42
C GLU A 84 14.01 14.95 7.86
N GLY A 85 15.22 14.44 8.06
CA GLY A 85 16.02 14.73 9.26
C GLY A 85 16.49 13.57 10.13
N GLU A 86 15.96 12.35 10.03
CA GLU A 86 16.47 11.22 10.84
C GLU A 86 16.77 9.96 10.01
N LYS A 87 18.04 9.55 10.03
CA LYS A 87 18.46 8.23 9.54
C LYS A 87 18.02 7.20 10.58
N ASN A 88 17.03 6.35 10.24
CA ASN A 88 16.66 5.11 10.94
C ASN A 88 15.51 5.14 11.97
N LYS A 89 14.44 5.89 11.73
CA LYS A 89 13.13 5.53 12.32
C LYS A 89 12.06 5.53 11.24
N ILE A 90 11.32 4.43 11.14
CA ILE A 90 9.99 4.46 10.54
C ILE A 90 9.10 4.93 11.70
N SER A 91 8.73 6.20 11.68
CA SER A 91 7.80 6.73 12.67
C SER A 91 6.42 6.12 12.40
N ILE A 92 6.08 5.06 13.12
CA ILE A 92 4.73 4.51 13.12
C ILE A 92 3.86 5.61 13.73
N LEU A 93 3.06 6.28 12.90
CA LEU A 93 2.09 7.26 13.36
C LEU A 93 1.16 6.56 14.34
N TYR A 94 1.18 6.98 15.61
CA TYR A 94 0.14 6.59 16.57
C TYR A 94 -1.18 7.15 16.04
N VAL A 95 -1.98 6.29 15.43
CA VAL A 95 -3.37 6.59 15.11
C VAL A 95 -4.13 6.50 16.43
N ILE A 96 -4.33 7.65 17.07
CA ILE A 96 -5.35 7.85 18.10
C ILE A 96 -6.74 7.85 17.46
#